data_AF-A0A9X1A745-F1
#
_entry.id   AF-A0A9X1A745-F1
#
_cell.length_a   1.000
_cell.length_b   1.000
_cell.length_c   1.000
_cell.angle_alpha   90.00
_cell.angle_beta   90.00
_cell.angle_gamma   90.00
#
_symmetry.space_group_name_H-M   'P 1'
#
loop_
_entity.id
_entity.type
_entity.pdbx_description
1 polymer ?
#
loop_
_entity_poly.entity_id
_entity_poly.type
_entity_poly.pdbx_seq_one_letter_code
_entity_poly.pdbx_strand_id
1 'polypeptide(L)' 'MTSRMYHTLLARDGRNAPWKIEFGDYSRATVEAERRYYRDQGYKAASLKIITTGDTQAEINAAVDKLNAGE' A
#
# COMPACT_ATOMS: atom_id res chain seq x y z
N MET A 1 14.40 -9.33 -17.89
CA MET A 1 14.60 -9.10 -16.45
C MET A 1 13.25 -9.23 -15.79
N THR A 2 13.04 -10.25 -14.96
CA THR A 2 11.81 -10.38 -14.17
C THR A 2 11.87 -9.33 -13.07
N SER A 3 11.20 -8.18 -13.27
CA SER A 3 11.01 -7.22 -12.18
C SER A 3 10.41 -7.97 -11.00
N ARG A 4 11.09 -7.92 -9.85
CA ARG A 4 10.54 -8.54 -8.64
C ARG A 4 9.32 -7.74 -8.26
N MET A 5 8.19 -8.42 -8.10
CA MET A 5 6.99 -7.78 -7.60
C MET A 5 7.27 -7.25 -6.19
N TYR A 6 6.93 -5.99 -5.97
CA TYR A 6 7.03 -5.33 -4.68
C TYR A 6 5.61 -5.04 -4.18
N HIS A 7 5.35 -5.39 -2.93
CA HIS A 7 4.06 -5.20 -2.30
C HIS A 7 4.14 -4.00 -1.37
N THR A 8 3.18 -3.09 -1.46
CA THR A 8 3.16 -1.86 -0.67
C THR A 8 1.84 -1.75 0.06
N LEU A 9 1.92 -1.58 1.39
CA LEU A 9 0.80 -1.22 2.23
C LEU A 9 0.58 0.29 2.17
N LEU A 10 -0.64 0.65 1.81
CA LEU A 10 -1.14 2.00 1.85
C LEU A 10 -2.12 2.17 3.00
N ALA A 11 -2.04 3.30 3.69
CA ALA A 11 -3.04 3.73 4.65
C ALA A 11 -3.59 5.12 4.30
N ARG A 12 -4.80 5.41 4.76
CA ARG A 12 -5.41 6.74 4.66
C ARG A 12 -6.17 7.10 5.93
N ASP A 13 -6.08 8.36 6.32
CA ASP A 13 -6.76 8.91 7.49
C ASP A 13 -8.22 9.27 7.16
N GLY A 14 -9.04 8.23 7.03
CA GLY A 14 -10.43 8.36 6.61
C GLY A 14 -10.63 8.31 5.08
N ARG A 15 -11.89 8.36 4.65
CA ARG A 15 -12.28 8.01 3.27
C ARG A 15 -11.79 9.02 2.22
N ASN A 16 -11.74 10.29 2.57
CA ASN A 16 -11.40 11.36 1.63
C ASN A 16 -9.93 11.79 1.72
N ALA A 17 -9.14 11.14 2.59
CA ALA A 17 -7.72 11.40 2.68
C ALA A 17 -6.98 10.64 1.57
N PRO A 18 -5.89 11.22 1.02
CA PRO A 18 -5.06 10.53 0.06
C PRO A 18 -4.43 9.29 0.68
N TRP A 19 -4.29 8.25 -0.13
CA TRP A 19 -3.49 7.08 0.18
C TRP A 19 -2.02 7.47 0.36
N LYS A 20 -1.43 7.01 1.47
CA LYS A 20 -0.03 7.17 1.82
C LYS A 20 0.64 5.82 1.90
N ILE A 21 1.93 5.77 1.57
CA ILE A 21 2.76 4.56 1.66
C ILE A 21 3.23 4.43 3.10
N GLU A 22 2.88 3.33 3.77
CA GLU A 22 3.29 3.07 5.15
C GLU A 22 4.40 2.00 5.23
N PHE A 23 4.30 0.97 4.40
CA PHE A 23 5.23 -0.16 4.43
C PHE A 23 5.35 -0.82 3.06
N GLY A 24 6.49 -1.44 2.78
CA GLY A 24 6.70 -2.20 1.55
C GLY A 24 7.67 -3.36 1.75
N ASP A 25 7.38 -4.48 1.09
CA ASP A 25 8.25 -5.66 1.11
C ASP A 25 8.03 -6.52 -0.14
N TYR A 26 9.04 -7.32 -0.49
CA TYR A 26 8.92 -8.30 -1.57
C TYR A 26 8.03 -9.49 -1.19
N SER A 27 7.86 -9.77 0.10
CA SER A 27 6.97 -10.81 0.59
C SER A 27 5.60 -10.23 0.92
N ARG A 28 4.60 -10.69 0.16
CA ARG A 28 3.19 -10.36 0.44
C ARG A 28 2.79 -10.71 1.88
N ALA A 29 3.29 -11.82 2.42
CA ALA A 29 2.97 -12.26 3.78
C ALA A 29 3.46 -11.25 4.84
N THR A 30 4.62 -10.63 4.63
CA THR A 30 5.16 -9.58 5.51
C THR A 30 4.23 -8.35 5.49
N VAL A 31 3.82 -7.93 4.29
CA VAL A 31 2.90 -6.78 4.12
C VAL A 31 1.51 -7.06 4.69
N GLU A 32 1.04 -8.31 4.62
CA GLU A 32 -0.24 -8.72 5.22
C GLU A 32 -0.17 -8.78 6.75
N ALA A 33 0.97 -9.20 7.32
CA ALA A 33 1.22 -9.14 8.76
C ALA A 33 1.20 -7.69 9.26
N GLU A 34 1.84 -6.77 8.52
CA GLU A 34 1.83 -5.35 8.83
C GLU A 34 0.42 -4.77 8.73
N ARG A 35 -0.32 -5.09 7.65
CA ARG A 35 -1.73 -4.70 7.52
C ARG A 35 -2.57 -5.17 8.71
N ARG A 36 -2.32 -6.39 9.21
CA ARG A 36 -3.00 -6.91 10.40
C ARG A 36 -2.64 -6.10 11.65
N TYR A 37 -1.37 -5.77 11.84
CA TYR A 37 -0.96 -4.88 12.93
C TYR A 37 -1.71 -3.54 12.90
N TYR A 38 -1.85 -2.89 11.75
CA TYR A 38 -2.65 -1.66 11.62
C TYR A 38 -4.13 -1.90 11.94
N ARG A 39 -4.71 -3.05 11.56
CA ARG A 39 -6.08 -3.43 11.93
C ARG A 39 -6.24 -3.57 13.44
N ASP A 40 -5.28 -4.18 14.12
CA ASP A 40 -5.24 -4.30 15.58
C ASP A 40 -5.07 -2.94 16.28
N GLN A 41 -4.40 -1.96 15.64
CA GLN A 41 -4.32 -0.56 16.08
C GLN A 41 -5.62 0.24 15.83
N GLY A 42 -6.66 -0.36 15.24
CA GLY A 42 -7.97 0.26 15.03
C GLY A 42 -8.19 0.85 13.64
N TYR A 43 -7.26 0.70 12.69
CA TYR A 43 -7.49 1.15 11.31
C TYR A 43 -8.65 0.38 10.67
N LYS A 44 -9.51 1.08 9.93
CA LYS A 44 -10.60 0.46 9.17
C LYS A 44 -10.04 -0.29 7.96
N ALA A 45 -10.65 -1.41 7.61
CA ALA A 45 -10.23 -2.19 6.44
C ALA A 45 -10.34 -1.38 5.14
N ALA A 46 -11.31 -0.46 5.05
CA ALA A 46 -11.47 0.47 3.93
C ALA A 46 -10.41 1.60 3.89
N SER A 47 -9.64 1.76 4.97
CA SER A 47 -8.53 2.70 5.10
C SER A 47 -7.17 2.07 4.87
N LEU A 48 -7.11 0.77 4.54
CA LEU A 48 -5.88 0.04 4.26
C LEU A 48 -5.98 -0.64 2.90
N LYS A 49 -4.94 -0.55 2.09
CA LYS A 49 -4.90 -1.17 0.76
C LYS A 49 -3.51 -1.69 0.48
N ILE A 50 -3.40 -2.90 -0.05
CA ILE A 50 -2.12 -3.44 -0.54
C ILE A 50 -2.13 -3.33 -2.05
N ILE A 51 -1.10 -2.72 -2.61
CA ILE A 51 -0.85 -2.69 -4.05
C ILE A 51 0.39 -3.52 -4.37
N THR A 52 0.45 -4.03 -5.61
CA THR A 52 1.61 -4.74 -6.13
C THR A 52 2.10 -3.99 -7.36
N THR A 53 3.37 -3.63 -7.38
CA THR A 53 4.02 -2.87 -8.45
C THR A 53 5.38 -3.48 -8.79
N GLY A 54 6.13 -2.85 -9.70
CA GLY A 54 7.58 -3.04 -9.75
C GLY A 54 8.26 -2.53 -8.48
N ASP A 55 9.56 -2.83 -8.35
CA ASP A 55 10.36 -2.52 -7.16
C ASP A 55 10.96 -1.11 -7.13
N THR A 56 10.71 -0.31 -8.17
CA THR A 56 11.20 1.08 -8.19
C THR A 56 10.23 2.02 -7.48
N GLN A 57 10.79 2.97 -6.72
CA GLN A 57 10.00 4.01 -6.06
C GLN A 57 9.14 4.82 -7.05
N ALA A 58 9.62 5.01 -8.28
CA ALA A 58 8.89 5.71 -9.33
C ALA A 58 7.61 4.97 -9.72
N GLU A 59 7.66 3.65 -9.86
CA GLU A 59 6.48 2.82 -10.16
C GLU A 59 5.48 2.81 -9.01
N ILE A 60 5.96 2.70 -7.77
CA ILE A 60 5.12 2.74 -6.57
C ILE A 60 4.41 4.09 -6.49
N ASN A 61 5.15 5.20 -6.62
CA ASN A 61 4.59 6.55 -6.57
C ASN A 61 3.57 6.78 -7.68
N ALA A 62 3.87 6.35 -8.91
CA ALA A 62 2.94 6.48 -10.03
C ALA A 62 1.65 5.67 -9.82
N ALA A 63 1.73 4.50 -9.17
CA ALA A 63 0.56 3.71 -8.84
C ALA A 63 -0.29 4.38 -7.73
N VAL A 64 0.35 4.95 -6.72
CA VAL A 64 -0.34 5.67 -5.63
C VAL A 64 -0.98 6.96 -6.13
N ASP A 65 -0.29 7.72 -7.00
CA ASP A 65 -0.82 8.94 -7.59
C ASP A 65 -2.06 8.67 -8.45
N LYS A 66 -1.99 7.65 -9.32
CA LYS A 66 -3.15 7.18 -10.10
C LYS A 66 -4.31 6.75 -9.22
N LEU A 67 -4.02 6.09 -8.10
CA LEU A 67 -5.05 5.67 -7.15
C LEU A 67 -5.73 6.87 -6.48
N ASN A 68 -4.95 7.89 -6.12
CA ASN A 68 -5.47 9.13 -5.51
C ASN A 68 -6.23 10.02 -6.51
N ALA A 69 -5.83 10.02 -7.78
CA ALA A 69 -6.50 10.80 -8.82
C ALA A 69 -7.83 10.19 -9.29
N GLY A 70 -8.08 8.90 -8.99
CA GLY A 70 -9.28 8.16 -9.43
C GLY A 70 -10.34 7.92 -8.35
N GLU A 71 -10.12 8.35 -7.10
CA GLU A 71 -11.12 8.37 -6.01
C GLU A 71 -11.85 9.72 -5.96
#